data_AF-A0A7X7SNE3-F1
#
_entry.id   AF-A0A7X7SNE3-F1
#
_cell.length_a   1.000
_cell.length_b   1.000
_cell.length_c   1.000
_cell.angle_alpha   90.00
_cell.angle_beta   90.00
_cell.angle_gamma   90.00
#
_symmetry.space_group_name_H-M   'P 1'
#
loop_
_entity.id
_entity.type
_entity.pdbx_description
1 polymer ?
#
loop_
_entity_poly.entity_id
_entity_poly.type
_entity_poly.pdbx_seq_one_letter_code
_entity_poly.pdbx_strand_id
1 'polypeptide(L)'
;MEFRRGDLLGGVPPRSMGLVVSNPPYVSDGEWLDLSPDVRNYEPPGALRGGADGMDVYRRLVPQAVKTLMPGGRLFVEVGEGQAPLVAQLAAESGFCSIQVQRDLAGKERFVSGAVPGAPILSIAQVLAEADGESRACAGDRTSMTGQDECEGGGPPREREGGLLEALRRALAAGGLIGIPTDTVYGLAAAWGSGKGQRALREAKGRDAEKPFQVLFSSVEAVREALPQMGVRSLLVLEGLLPGPYTFVVSTSASRPEAPGGTEDSLGIRVPGHPELLELLAALRVPLAATSANLSGDSAALDHRGVPGEVAAACAVLLTAQAAAPPGGTASTVVDLRPLDEGREPVVLREGAVGTSEVMERIRVLLS
;
A
#
# COMPACT_ATOMS: atom_id res chain seq x y z
N MET A 1 -18.99 -8.16 -17.81
CA MET A 1 -18.98 -9.37 -16.97
C MET A 1 -18.95 -10.57 -17.88
N GLU A 2 -18.00 -11.48 -17.70
CA GLU A 2 -17.86 -12.72 -18.48
C GLU A 2 -18.18 -13.91 -17.55
N PHE A 3 -19.04 -14.82 -17.99
CA PHE A 3 -19.39 -16.03 -17.24
C PHE A 3 -18.71 -17.24 -17.88
N ARG A 4 -17.97 -18.01 -17.07
CA ARG A 4 -17.34 -19.26 -17.51
C ARG A 4 -17.82 -20.41 -16.64
N ARG A 5 -18.13 -21.54 -17.27
CA ARG A 5 -18.39 -22.80 -16.56
C ARG A 5 -17.09 -23.58 -16.48
N GLY A 6 -16.71 -23.97 -15.26
CA GLY A 6 -15.52 -24.77 -15.00
C GLY A 6 -15.66 -25.55 -13.69
N ASP A 7 -14.72 -26.47 -13.45
CA ASP A 7 -14.56 -27.12 -12.16
C ASP A 7 -13.59 -26.30 -11.32
N LEU A 8 -14.15 -25.52 -10.40
CA LEU A 8 -13.43 -24.53 -9.59
C LEU A 8 -12.60 -23.59 -10.48
N LEU A 9 -11.28 -23.57 -10.33
CA LEU A 9 -10.36 -22.73 -11.10
C LEU A 9 -9.66 -23.51 -12.23
N GLY A 10 -10.16 -24.70 -12.56
CA GLY A 10 -9.69 -25.47 -13.71
C GLY A 10 -9.82 -24.68 -15.01
N GLY A 11 -8.71 -24.51 -15.72
CA GLY A 11 -8.65 -23.75 -16.98
C GLY A 11 -8.43 -22.24 -16.81
N VAL A 12 -8.35 -21.73 -15.58
CA VAL A 12 -7.88 -20.35 -15.32
C VAL A 12 -6.36 -20.30 -15.46
N PRO A 13 -5.79 -19.40 -16.28
CA PRO A 13 -4.35 -19.29 -16.42
C PRO A 13 -3.64 -19.00 -15.08
N PRO A 14 -2.40 -19.48 -14.88
CA PRO A 14 -1.63 -19.13 -13.70
C PRO A 14 -1.34 -17.63 -13.66
N ARG A 15 -1.35 -17.05 -12.45
CA ARG A 15 -1.09 -15.62 -12.20
C ARG A 15 -1.91 -14.66 -13.09
N SER A 16 -3.18 -14.94 -13.32
CA SER A 16 -4.07 -14.09 -14.12
C SER A 16 -5.20 -13.44 -13.31
N MET A 17 -5.36 -13.80 -12.04
CA MET A 17 -6.44 -13.30 -11.19
C MET A 17 -5.89 -12.41 -10.08
N GLY A 18 -6.57 -11.29 -9.81
CA GLY A 18 -6.28 -10.45 -8.64
C GLY A 18 -7.06 -10.86 -7.38
N LEU A 19 -8.21 -11.54 -7.57
CA LEU A 19 -9.13 -11.89 -6.50
C LEU A 19 -9.82 -13.21 -6.82
N VAL A 20 -9.91 -14.10 -5.83
CA VAL A 20 -10.76 -15.28 -5.82
C VAL A 20 -11.70 -15.15 -4.63
N VAL A 21 -13.01 -15.14 -4.89
CA VAL A 21 -14.06 -15.18 -3.87
C VAL A 21 -14.89 -16.44 -4.08
N SER A 22 -15.13 -17.20 -3.03
CA SER A 22 -15.93 -18.42 -3.11
C SER A 22 -16.80 -18.62 -1.89
N ASN A 23 -18.03 -19.04 -2.12
CA ASN A 23 -18.90 -19.66 -1.11
C ASN A 23 -19.02 -21.15 -1.45
N PRO A 24 -18.02 -21.98 -1.07
CA PRO A 24 -18.03 -23.40 -1.40
C PRO A 24 -18.99 -24.19 -0.50
N PRO A 25 -19.47 -25.37 -0.92
CA PRO A 25 -20.21 -26.27 -0.05
C PRO A 25 -19.31 -26.78 1.08
N TYR A 26 -19.83 -26.77 2.31
CA TYR A 26 -19.07 -27.08 3.53
C TYR A 26 -19.76 -28.06 4.47
N VAL A 27 -20.98 -28.51 4.17
CA VAL A 27 -21.74 -29.45 5.01
C VAL A 27 -21.12 -30.83 4.88
N SER A 28 -20.73 -31.43 6.01
CA SER A 28 -20.23 -32.80 6.04
C SER A 28 -21.34 -33.82 5.74
N ASP A 29 -20.95 -35.03 5.33
CA ASP A 29 -21.91 -36.11 5.10
C ASP A 29 -22.69 -36.50 6.36
N GLY A 30 -22.09 -36.32 7.55
CA GLY A 30 -22.76 -36.51 8.83
C GLY A 30 -23.82 -35.43 9.09
N GLU A 31 -23.42 -34.16 9.02
CA GLU A 31 -24.33 -33.02 9.23
C GLU A 31 -25.49 -33.01 8.21
N TRP A 32 -25.24 -33.45 6.98
CA TRP A 32 -26.27 -33.57 5.96
C TRP A 32 -27.46 -34.42 6.42
N LEU A 33 -27.22 -35.49 7.19
CA LEU A 33 -28.27 -36.37 7.69
C LEU A 33 -29.14 -35.68 8.76
N ASP A 34 -28.56 -34.74 9.50
CA ASP A 34 -29.18 -33.99 10.58
C ASP A 34 -29.91 -32.72 10.10
N LEU A 35 -29.72 -32.33 8.83
CA LEU A 35 -30.44 -31.21 8.23
C LEU A 35 -31.96 -31.47 8.16
N SER A 36 -32.72 -30.38 8.23
CA SER A 36 -34.17 -30.43 8.12
C SER A 36 -34.59 -31.13 6.81
N PRO A 37 -35.72 -31.87 6.80
CA PRO A 37 -36.24 -32.48 5.59
C PRO A 37 -36.41 -31.46 4.46
N ASP A 38 -36.83 -30.23 4.76
CA ASP A 38 -37.00 -29.17 3.77
C ASP A 38 -35.67 -28.84 3.07
N VAL A 39 -34.58 -28.66 3.81
CA VAL A 39 -33.27 -28.39 3.17
C VAL A 39 -32.82 -29.59 2.35
N ARG A 40 -32.94 -30.81 2.88
CA ARG A 40 -32.54 -32.03 2.14
C ARG A 40 -33.35 -32.29 0.87
N ASN A 41 -34.62 -31.88 0.87
CA ASN A 41 -35.55 -32.15 -0.23
C ASN A 41 -35.56 -31.05 -1.29
N TYR A 42 -35.21 -29.80 -0.92
CA TYR A 42 -35.33 -28.65 -1.81
C TYR A 42 -33.98 -28.03 -2.23
N GLU A 43 -32.89 -28.23 -1.48
CA GLU A 43 -31.57 -27.73 -1.87
C GLU A 43 -30.77 -28.80 -2.64
N PRO A 44 -30.12 -28.45 -3.77
CA PRO A 44 -29.34 -29.40 -4.54
C PRO A 44 -28.13 -29.88 -3.72
N PRO A 45 -27.90 -31.20 -3.56
CA PRO A 45 -26.83 -31.70 -2.69
C PRO A 45 -25.44 -31.16 -3.02
N GLY A 46 -25.14 -30.95 -4.31
CA GLY A 46 -23.85 -30.39 -4.76
C GLY A 46 -23.62 -28.92 -4.37
N ALA A 47 -24.65 -28.20 -3.94
CA ALA A 47 -24.51 -26.82 -3.44
C ALA A 47 -24.18 -26.76 -1.94
N LEU A 48 -24.37 -27.86 -1.21
CA LEU A 48 -24.20 -27.88 0.25
C LEU A 48 -23.17 -28.89 0.73
N ARG A 49 -23.08 -30.07 0.12
CA ARG A 49 -22.21 -31.16 0.58
C ARG A 49 -20.75 -30.92 0.22
N GLY A 50 -19.92 -30.76 1.25
CA GLY A 50 -18.47 -30.61 1.17
C GLY A 50 -17.69 -31.92 1.37
N GLY A 51 -18.35 -33.08 1.30
CA GLY A 51 -17.75 -34.40 1.46
C GLY A 51 -17.79 -34.93 2.89
N ALA A 52 -16.93 -35.90 3.20
CA ALA A 52 -16.99 -36.65 4.48
C ALA A 52 -16.89 -35.74 5.72
N ASP A 53 -16.05 -34.71 5.67
CA ASP A 53 -15.82 -33.74 6.75
C ASP A 53 -16.08 -32.29 6.32
N GLY A 54 -16.72 -32.09 5.16
CA GLY A 54 -17.04 -30.76 4.64
C GLY A 54 -15.85 -30.04 3.99
N MET A 55 -14.65 -30.63 3.94
CA MET A 55 -13.42 -29.95 3.53
C MET A 55 -12.98 -30.20 2.07
N ASP A 56 -13.68 -31.06 1.32
CA ASP A 56 -13.20 -31.55 0.01
C ASP A 56 -13.03 -30.43 -1.03
N VAL A 57 -13.95 -29.47 -1.06
CA VAL A 57 -13.84 -28.34 -1.99
C VAL A 57 -12.68 -27.42 -1.61
N TYR A 58 -12.48 -27.13 -0.32
CA TYR A 58 -11.36 -26.31 0.14
C TYR A 58 -10.01 -26.94 -0.23
N ARG A 59 -9.85 -28.25 0.00
CA ARG A 59 -8.63 -29.02 -0.35
C ARG A 59 -8.24 -28.91 -1.83
N ARG A 60 -9.22 -28.66 -2.71
CA ARG A 60 -8.99 -28.48 -4.15
C ARG A 60 -8.87 -27.00 -4.54
N LEU A 61 -9.76 -26.15 -4.02
CA LEU A 61 -9.85 -24.74 -4.36
C LEU A 61 -8.63 -23.95 -3.90
N VAL A 62 -8.19 -24.14 -2.66
CA VAL A 62 -7.11 -23.34 -2.05
C VAL A 62 -5.77 -23.52 -2.81
N PRO A 63 -5.31 -24.76 -3.11
CA PRO A 63 -4.09 -24.95 -3.91
C PRO A 63 -4.22 -24.50 -5.37
N GLN A 64 -5.42 -24.49 -5.93
CA GLN A 64 -5.64 -23.91 -7.27
C GLN A 64 -5.56 -22.38 -7.21
N ALA A 65 -6.18 -21.78 -6.20
CA ALA A 65 -6.22 -20.33 -6.04
C ALA A 65 -4.82 -19.73 -5.95
N VAL A 66 -3.92 -20.33 -5.15
CA VAL A 66 -2.54 -19.82 -5.01
C VAL A 66 -1.77 -19.83 -6.34
N LYS A 67 -2.09 -20.74 -7.28
CA LYS A 67 -1.44 -20.84 -8.59
C LYS A 67 -2.00 -19.84 -9.60
N THR A 68 -3.30 -19.55 -9.51
CA THR A 68 -4.01 -18.65 -10.44
C THR A 68 -3.91 -17.19 -10.04
N LEU A 69 -3.76 -16.90 -8.74
CA LEU A 69 -3.62 -15.55 -8.23
C LEU A 69 -2.25 -14.96 -8.59
N MET A 70 -2.25 -13.69 -8.96
CA MET A 70 -1.03 -12.89 -9.08
C MET A 70 -0.37 -12.67 -7.71
N PRO A 71 0.92 -12.31 -7.63
CA PRO A 71 1.52 -11.83 -6.37
C PRO A 71 0.68 -10.70 -5.76
N GLY A 72 0.35 -10.81 -4.47
CA GLY A 72 -0.55 -9.89 -3.76
C GLY A 72 -2.04 -10.15 -4.00
N GLY A 73 -2.36 -11.06 -4.91
CA GLY A 73 -3.73 -11.49 -5.19
C GLY A 73 -4.35 -12.18 -3.98
N ARG A 74 -5.66 -11.98 -3.80
CA ARG A 74 -6.35 -12.35 -2.56
C ARG A 74 -7.35 -13.49 -2.76
N LEU A 75 -7.44 -14.33 -1.73
CA LEU A 75 -8.46 -15.36 -1.57
C LEU A 75 -9.43 -14.92 -0.47
N PHE A 76 -10.73 -15.08 -0.71
CA PHE A 76 -11.79 -14.99 0.30
C PHE A 76 -12.71 -16.20 0.14
N VAL A 77 -12.81 -17.02 1.18
CA VAL A 77 -13.68 -18.19 1.18
C VAL A 77 -14.61 -18.17 2.38
N GLU A 78 -15.90 -18.40 2.13
CA GLU A 78 -16.86 -18.66 3.21
C GLU A 78 -16.58 -20.04 3.83
N VAL A 79 -16.79 -20.17 5.13
CA VAL A 79 -16.54 -21.40 5.90
C VAL A 79 -17.71 -21.82 6.77
N GLY A 80 -17.85 -23.13 6.98
CA GLY A 80 -18.78 -23.70 7.95
C GLY A 80 -18.35 -23.40 9.39
N GLU A 81 -19.30 -23.52 10.32
CA GLU A 81 -19.04 -23.33 11.75
C GLU A 81 -17.95 -24.31 12.23
N GLY A 82 -16.91 -23.80 12.89
CA GLY A 82 -15.78 -24.60 13.37
C GLY A 82 -14.72 -24.98 12.32
N GLN A 83 -14.92 -24.68 11.03
CA GLN A 83 -13.96 -25.04 9.97
C GLN A 83 -12.90 -23.96 9.70
N ALA A 84 -13.09 -22.73 10.20
CA ALA A 84 -12.17 -21.62 9.93
C ALA A 84 -10.69 -21.93 10.27
N PRO A 85 -10.35 -22.57 11.41
CA PRO A 85 -8.96 -22.91 11.72
C PRO A 85 -8.34 -23.88 10.70
N LEU A 86 -9.10 -24.88 10.25
CA LEU A 86 -8.62 -25.88 9.29
C LEU A 86 -8.40 -25.27 7.90
N VAL A 87 -9.30 -24.40 7.46
CA VAL A 87 -9.16 -23.69 6.17
C VAL A 87 -8.01 -22.69 6.22
N ALA A 88 -7.82 -22.00 7.35
CA ALA A 88 -6.69 -21.10 7.56
C ALA A 88 -5.36 -21.85 7.53
N GLN A 89 -5.28 -23.01 8.19
CA GLN A 89 -4.09 -23.86 8.13
C GLN A 89 -3.80 -24.36 6.70
N LEU A 90 -4.83 -24.84 5.99
CA LEU A 90 -4.69 -25.27 4.60
C LEU A 90 -4.19 -24.14 3.70
N ALA A 91 -4.67 -22.91 3.92
CA ALA A 91 -4.20 -21.73 3.19
C ALA A 91 -2.71 -21.45 3.47
N ALA A 92 -2.28 -21.53 4.73
CA ALA A 92 -0.88 -21.35 5.10
C ALA A 92 0.02 -22.42 4.44
N GLU A 93 -0.37 -23.69 4.53
CA GLU A 93 0.34 -24.81 3.92
C GLU A 93 0.39 -24.74 2.40
N SER A 94 -0.62 -24.12 1.78
CA SER A 94 -0.66 -23.88 0.33
C SER A 94 0.19 -22.69 -0.11
N GLY A 95 0.73 -21.89 0.82
CA GLY A 95 1.62 -20.76 0.55
C GLY A 95 0.95 -19.38 0.58
N PHE A 96 -0.24 -19.25 1.17
CA PHE A 96 -0.82 -17.94 1.46
C PHE A 96 -0.16 -17.30 2.70
N CYS A 97 -0.11 -15.98 2.73
CA CYS A 97 0.30 -15.15 3.85
C CYS A 97 -0.83 -14.19 4.25
N SER A 98 -0.65 -13.39 5.31
CA SER A 98 -1.64 -12.43 5.80
C SER A 98 -3.02 -13.06 6.03
N ILE A 99 -3.04 -14.27 6.59
CA ILE A 99 -4.26 -15.05 6.75
C ILE A 99 -5.11 -14.45 7.87
N GLN A 100 -6.39 -14.22 7.59
CA GLN A 100 -7.33 -13.65 8.54
C GLN A 100 -8.62 -14.46 8.58
N VAL A 101 -9.11 -14.70 9.79
CA VAL A 101 -10.45 -15.21 10.06
C VAL A 101 -11.36 -14.04 10.42
N GLN A 102 -12.44 -13.89 9.67
CA GLN A 102 -13.41 -12.81 9.87
C GLN A 102 -14.74 -13.38 10.35
N ARG A 103 -15.37 -12.64 11.27
CA ARG A 103 -16.68 -12.98 11.82
C ARG A 103 -17.79 -12.29 11.06
N ASP A 104 -18.94 -12.96 10.96
CA ASP A 104 -20.17 -12.35 10.46
C ASP A 104 -20.80 -11.40 11.51
N LEU A 105 -21.95 -10.82 11.17
CA LEU A 105 -22.70 -9.91 12.06
C LEU A 105 -23.25 -10.63 13.31
N ALA A 106 -23.35 -11.96 13.29
CA ALA A 106 -23.73 -12.78 14.43
C ALA A 106 -22.52 -13.20 15.28
N GLY A 107 -21.32 -12.74 14.94
CA GLY A 107 -20.07 -13.06 15.66
C GLY A 107 -19.51 -14.44 15.35
N LYS A 108 -20.05 -15.17 14.36
CA LYS A 108 -19.56 -16.48 13.95
C LYS A 108 -18.41 -16.35 12.96
N GLU A 109 -17.38 -17.16 13.12
CA GLU A 109 -16.28 -17.23 12.14
C GLU A 109 -16.82 -17.74 10.81
N ARG A 110 -16.81 -16.88 9.80
CA ARG A 110 -17.54 -17.13 8.56
C ARG A 110 -16.71 -16.97 7.31
N PHE A 111 -15.59 -16.25 7.38
CA PHE A 111 -14.71 -16.07 6.24
C PHE A 111 -13.27 -16.32 6.61
N VAL A 112 -12.55 -17.02 5.75
CA VAL A 112 -11.10 -17.08 5.75
C VAL A 112 -10.60 -16.31 4.54
N SER A 113 -9.62 -15.45 4.76
CA SER A 113 -8.93 -14.72 3.69
C SER A 113 -7.43 -14.88 3.79
N GLY A 114 -6.73 -14.70 2.66
CA GLY A 114 -5.28 -14.75 2.58
C GLY A 114 -4.78 -14.11 1.29
N ALA A 115 -3.49 -13.78 1.23
CA ALA A 115 -2.84 -13.20 0.06
C ALA A 115 -1.69 -14.07 -0.44
N VAL A 116 -1.50 -14.15 -1.76
CA VAL A 116 -0.27 -14.72 -2.32
C VAL A 116 0.89 -13.78 -2.01
N PRO A 117 2.03 -14.27 -1.50
CA PRO A 117 3.20 -13.43 -1.24
C PRO A 117 3.64 -12.61 -2.46
N GLY A 118 4.09 -11.38 -2.23
CA GLY A 118 4.50 -10.42 -3.26
C GLY A 118 3.42 -9.38 -3.56
N ALA A 119 3.68 -8.51 -4.53
CA ALA A 119 2.72 -7.52 -5.03
C ALA A 119 2.97 -7.24 -6.53
N PRO A 120 2.02 -6.62 -7.23
CA PRO A 120 2.25 -6.06 -8.55
C PRO A 120 3.45 -5.11 -8.54
N ILE A 121 4.23 -5.12 -9.62
CA ILE A 121 5.39 -4.25 -9.80
C ILE A 121 5.12 -3.31 -10.97
N LEU A 122 5.27 -2.01 -10.76
CA LEU A 122 5.13 -0.98 -11.80
C LEU A 122 6.34 -0.04 -11.76
N SER A 123 6.77 0.51 -12.89
CA SER A 123 7.74 1.60 -12.86
C SER A 123 7.07 2.94 -12.63
N ILE A 124 7.75 3.85 -11.93
CA ILE A 124 7.26 5.22 -11.74
C ILE A 124 7.04 5.90 -13.10
N ALA A 125 7.95 5.68 -14.05
CA ALA A 125 7.80 6.19 -15.41
C ALA A 125 6.51 5.70 -16.11
N GLN A 126 6.09 4.44 -15.90
CA GLN A 126 4.81 3.93 -16.43
C GLN A 126 3.62 4.66 -15.78
N VAL A 127 3.66 4.84 -14.46
CA VAL A 127 2.60 5.55 -13.71
C VAL A 127 2.46 7.00 -14.18
N LEU A 128 3.58 7.68 -14.43
CA LEU A 128 3.60 9.09 -14.85
C LEU A 128 3.24 9.28 -16.33
N ALA A 129 3.68 8.39 -17.22
CA ALA A 129 3.42 8.51 -18.67
C ALA A 129 1.93 8.50 -19.02
N GLU A 130 1.11 7.77 -18.25
CA GLU A 130 -0.35 7.74 -18.45
C GLU A 130 -1.05 9.03 -17.98
N ALA A 131 -0.45 9.75 -17.03
CA ALA A 131 -1.00 11.03 -16.55
C ALA A 131 -0.85 12.15 -17.60
N ASP A 132 0.25 12.15 -18.37
CA ASP A 132 0.49 13.12 -19.43
C ASP A 132 -0.41 12.91 -20.67
N GLY A 133 -0.80 11.65 -20.93
CA GLY A 133 -1.72 11.29 -22.00
C GLY A 133 -3.14 11.82 -21.79
N GLU A 134 -3.61 11.81 -20.54
CA GLU A 134 -4.92 12.37 -20.16
C GLU A 134 -4.94 13.91 -20.25
N SER A 135 -3.84 14.57 -19.89
CA SER A 135 -3.74 16.03 -19.96
C SER A 135 -3.73 16.57 -21.39
N ARG A 136 -3.22 15.80 -22.37
CA ARG A 136 -3.29 16.15 -23.80
C ARG A 136 -4.66 15.86 -24.43
N ALA A 137 -5.35 14.81 -24.00
CA ALA A 137 -6.69 14.47 -24.51
C ALA A 137 -7.75 15.52 -24.12
N CYS A 138 -7.63 16.15 -22.94
CA CYS A 138 -8.53 17.23 -22.52
C CYS A 138 -8.25 18.59 -23.19
N ALA A 139 -7.07 18.78 -23.80
CA ALA A 139 -6.70 20.02 -24.47
C ALA A 139 -7.10 20.04 -25.96
N GLY A 140 -7.43 18.89 -26.54
CA GLY A 140 -7.72 18.72 -27.96
C GLY A 140 -9.21 18.62 -28.29
N ASP A 141 -10.07 19.47 -27.72
CA ASP A 141 -11.44 19.59 -28.22
C ASP A 141 -12.02 20.98 -27.94
N ARG A 142 -11.54 22.00 -28.67
CA ARG A 142 -12.13 23.35 -28.65
C ARG A 142 -12.12 24.06 -30.02
N THR A 143 -12.19 23.29 -31.11
CA THR A 143 -12.28 23.88 -32.45
C THR A 143 -13.14 23.04 -33.37
N SER A 144 -14.47 23.30 -33.36
CA SER A 144 -15.32 23.51 -34.55
C SER A 144 -16.81 23.27 -34.21
N MET A 145 -17.52 24.32 -33.78
CA MET A 145 -18.98 24.35 -33.87
C MET A 145 -19.37 24.83 -35.27
N THR A 146 -19.63 23.90 -36.19
CA THR A 146 -20.59 24.07 -37.30
C THR A 146 -20.94 22.69 -37.86
N GLY A 147 -22.19 22.27 -37.71
CA GLY A 147 -22.70 21.07 -38.37
C GLY A 147 -23.76 20.37 -37.51
N GLN A 148 -25.02 20.57 -37.88
CA GLN A 148 -26.13 19.76 -37.43
C GLN A 148 -25.94 18.35 -38.01
N ASP A 149 -25.84 17.33 -37.17
CA ASP A 149 -26.17 15.96 -37.56
C ASP A 149 -26.72 15.23 -36.33
N GLU A 150 -27.95 14.73 -36.49
CA GLU A 150 -28.67 13.91 -35.53
C GLU A 150 -28.03 12.51 -35.48
N CYS A 151 -27.69 12.04 -34.28
CA CYS A 151 -27.32 10.65 -34.04
C CYS A 151 -27.97 10.15 -32.75
N GLU A 152 -29.03 9.36 -32.92
CA GLU A 152 -29.61 8.50 -31.91
C GLU A 152 -28.60 7.41 -31.49
N GLY A 153 -28.57 7.07 -30.20
CA GLY A 153 -27.85 5.88 -29.70
C GLY A 153 -26.69 6.13 -28.74
N GLY A 154 -26.85 7.03 -27.77
CA GLY A 154 -25.92 7.13 -26.63
C GLY A 154 -26.19 6.03 -25.60
N GLY A 155 -25.50 4.90 -25.68
CA GLY A 155 -25.34 4.02 -24.53
C GLY A 155 -24.74 4.80 -23.34
N PRO A 156 -24.93 4.36 -22.08
CA PRO A 156 -24.42 5.09 -20.93
C PRO A 156 -22.92 5.33 -21.11
N PRO A 157 -22.41 6.52 -20.75
CA PRO A 157 -21.00 6.84 -20.93
C PRO A 157 -20.19 5.75 -20.23
N ARG A 158 -19.37 5.02 -21.00
CA ARG A 158 -18.39 4.10 -20.44
C ARG A 158 -17.52 4.94 -19.53
N GLU A 159 -17.63 4.75 -18.21
CA GLU A 159 -16.71 5.31 -17.23
C GLU A 159 -15.30 4.98 -17.72
N ARG A 160 -14.55 5.99 -18.17
CA ARG A 160 -13.17 5.79 -18.62
C ARG A 160 -12.40 5.34 -17.39
N GLU A 161 -11.89 4.11 -17.41
CA GLU A 161 -10.97 3.58 -16.41
C GLU A 161 -9.81 4.57 -16.26
N GLY A 162 -9.80 5.35 -15.18
CA GLY A 162 -8.73 6.34 -14.94
C GLY A 162 -7.38 5.64 -14.87
N GLY A 163 -6.35 6.27 -15.46
CA GLY A 163 -5.01 5.69 -15.61
C GLY A 163 -4.32 5.29 -14.30
N LEU A 164 -3.13 4.69 -14.40
CA LEU A 164 -2.38 4.12 -13.28
C LEU A 164 -2.22 5.11 -12.11
N LEU A 165 -1.93 6.39 -12.36
CA LEU A 165 -1.81 7.40 -11.30
C LEU A 165 -3.09 7.54 -10.47
N GLU A 166 -4.26 7.56 -11.13
CA GLU A 166 -5.53 7.68 -10.44
C GLU A 166 -5.88 6.38 -9.68
N ALA A 167 -5.51 5.22 -10.22
CA ALA A 167 -5.60 3.97 -9.48
C ALA A 167 -4.73 3.97 -8.21
N LEU A 168 -3.49 4.51 -8.28
CA LEU A 168 -2.64 4.70 -7.10
C LEU A 168 -3.26 5.65 -6.08
N ARG A 169 -3.80 6.80 -6.52
CA ARG A 169 -4.49 7.73 -5.62
C ARG A 169 -5.68 7.08 -4.92
N ARG A 170 -6.51 6.34 -5.65
CA ARG A 170 -7.63 5.57 -5.07
C ARG A 170 -7.15 4.53 -4.06
N ALA A 171 -6.08 3.80 -4.37
CA ALA A 171 -5.50 2.82 -3.46
C ALA A 171 -5.01 3.47 -2.16
N LEU A 172 -4.27 4.57 -2.26
CA LEU A 172 -3.79 5.34 -1.09
C LEU A 172 -4.94 5.92 -0.26
N ALA A 173 -5.96 6.49 -0.92
CA ALA A 173 -7.16 7.01 -0.26
C ALA A 173 -7.93 5.89 0.48
N ALA A 174 -7.99 4.69 -0.08
CA ALA A 174 -8.58 3.51 0.54
C ALA A 174 -7.71 2.91 1.68
N GLY A 175 -6.56 3.52 2.00
CA GLY A 175 -5.63 3.08 3.03
C GLY A 175 -4.67 1.97 2.59
N GLY A 176 -4.44 1.83 1.28
CA GLY A 176 -3.44 0.91 0.73
C GLY A 176 -2.02 1.41 0.94
N LEU A 177 -1.07 0.46 0.96
CA LEU A 177 0.36 0.74 1.00
C LEU A 177 0.98 0.67 -0.39
N ILE A 178 2.06 1.41 -0.61
CA ILE A 178 2.90 1.29 -1.80
C ILE A 178 4.36 1.12 -1.39
N GLY A 179 5.11 0.33 -2.17
CA GLY A 179 6.57 0.31 -2.11
C GLY A 179 7.14 1.41 -2.98
N ILE A 180 8.15 2.15 -2.50
CA ILE A 180 8.77 3.27 -3.20
C ILE A 180 10.31 3.20 -3.16
N PRO A 181 11.00 3.43 -4.29
CA PRO A 181 12.44 3.61 -4.29
C PRO A 181 12.80 4.98 -3.70
N THR A 182 13.87 5.08 -2.92
CA THR A 182 14.39 6.38 -2.43
C THR A 182 15.89 6.48 -2.69
N ASP A 183 16.45 7.67 -2.44
CA ASP A 183 17.89 7.96 -2.46
C ASP A 183 18.67 7.35 -1.28
N THR A 184 18.05 6.55 -0.41
CA THR A 184 18.72 5.86 0.70
C THR A 184 18.43 4.35 0.77
N VAL A 185 17.17 3.99 0.97
CA VAL A 185 16.68 2.61 1.13
C VAL A 185 15.29 2.52 0.51
N TYR A 186 14.87 1.34 0.10
CA TYR A 186 13.52 1.13 -0.36
C TYR A 186 12.52 1.34 0.78
N GLY A 187 11.44 2.06 0.50
CA GLY A 187 10.45 2.48 1.48
C GLY A 187 9.10 1.78 1.30
N LEU A 188 8.37 1.64 2.39
CA LEU A 188 6.93 1.41 2.38
C LEU A 188 6.25 2.72 2.75
N ALA A 189 5.17 3.05 2.05
CA ALA A 189 4.52 4.32 2.18
C ALA A 189 2.99 4.19 2.17
N ALA A 190 2.34 5.09 2.90
CA ALA A 190 0.90 5.30 2.91
C ALA A 190 0.61 6.80 2.81
N ALA A 191 -0.61 7.17 2.40
CA ALA A 191 -1.02 8.57 2.44
C ALA A 191 -0.95 9.11 3.87
N TRP A 192 -0.26 10.24 4.07
CA TRP A 192 -0.07 10.84 5.39
C TRP A 192 -1.42 11.18 6.07
N GLY A 193 -2.40 11.67 5.31
CA GLY A 193 -3.74 11.96 5.82
C GLY A 193 -4.63 10.73 6.08
N SER A 194 -4.17 9.50 5.80
CA SER A 194 -4.99 8.29 5.93
C SER A 194 -4.68 7.51 7.20
N GLY A 195 -5.54 7.63 8.22
CA GLY A 195 -5.39 6.85 9.46
C GLY A 195 -5.40 5.33 9.23
N LYS A 196 -6.19 4.85 8.26
CA LYS A 196 -6.19 3.44 7.84
C LYS A 196 -4.87 3.03 7.20
N GLY A 197 -4.33 3.84 6.28
CA GLY A 197 -3.04 3.56 5.64
C GLY A 197 -1.88 3.55 6.63
N GLN A 198 -1.88 4.46 7.60
CA GLN A 198 -0.85 4.49 8.63
C GLN A 198 -0.92 3.30 9.60
N ARG A 199 -2.14 2.81 9.92
CA ARG A 199 -2.31 1.55 10.67
C ARG A 199 -1.77 0.36 9.89
N ALA A 200 -2.13 0.25 8.61
CA ALA A 200 -1.60 -0.79 7.73
C ALA A 200 -0.06 -0.74 7.65
N LEU A 201 0.54 0.46 7.61
CA LEU A 201 1.99 0.64 7.58
C LEU A 201 2.68 0.13 8.86
N ARG A 202 2.05 0.30 10.03
CA ARG A 202 2.54 -0.26 11.31
C ARG A 202 2.40 -1.78 11.36
N GLU A 203 1.24 -2.29 10.96
CA GLU A 203 0.92 -3.72 10.94
C GLU A 203 1.88 -4.49 10.02
N ALA A 204 2.07 -4.01 8.78
CA ALA A 204 2.96 -4.63 7.80
C ALA A 204 4.42 -4.68 8.29
N LYS A 205 4.82 -3.79 9.20
CA LYS A 205 6.18 -3.71 9.73
C LYS A 205 6.38 -4.54 11.01
N GLY A 206 5.31 -4.99 11.66
CA GLY A 206 5.37 -5.58 13.00
C GLY A 206 6.00 -4.63 14.02
N ARG A 207 5.74 -3.32 13.90
CA ARG A 207 6.40 -2.26 14.68
C ARG A 207 5.69 -2.03 16.02
N ASP A 208 6.46 -1.71 17.06
CA ASP A 208 5.91 -1.05 18.26
C ASP A 208 5.20 0.26 17.87
N ALA A 209 4.03 0.49 18.47
CA ALA A 209 3.18 1.65 18.19
C ALA A 209 3.87 3.01 18.37
N GLU A 210 4.97 3.05 19.13
CA GLU A 210 5.66 4.27 19.57
C GLU A 210 6.70 4.83 18.58
N LYS A 211 7.14 4.07 17.56
CA LYS A 211 8.22 4.55 16.67
C LYS A 211 7.68 5.44 15.54
N PRO A 212 8.01 6.74 15.51
CA PRO A 212 7.47 7.67 14.53
C PRO A 212 7.88 7.32 13.10
N PHE A 213 7.04 7.71 12.13
CA PHE A 213 7.36 7.70 10.69
C PHE A 213 7.88 9.05 10.23
N GLN A 214 8.69 9.03 9.17
CA GLN A 214 9.01 10.23 8.40
C GLN A 214 7.90 10.47 7.36
N VAL A 215 7.69 11.73 6.97
CA VAL A 215 6.77 12.11 5.91
C VAL A 215 7.54 12.67 4.74
N LEU A 216 7.26 12.11 3.57
CA LEU A 216 7.87 12.45 2.30
C LEU A 216 7.02 13.51 1.60
N PHE A 217 7.69 14.58 1.20
CA PHE A 217 7.14 15.69 0.44
C PHE A 217 7.82 15.81 -0.92
N SER A 218 7.11 16.37 -1.90
CA SER A 218 7.62 16.61 -3.24
C SER A 218 8.62 17.77 -3.32
N SER A 219 8.56 18.72 -2.38
CA SER A 219 9.47 19.85 -2.31
C SER A 219 9.41 20.54 -0.94
N VAL A 220 10.31 21.49 -0.69
CA VAL A 220 10.29 22.32 0.53
C VAL A 220 9.09 23.28 0.52
N GLU A 221 8.63 23.72 -0.64
CA GLU A 221 7.40 24.51 -0.78
C GLU A 221 6.18 23.72 -0.33
N ALA A 222 6.07 22.43 -0.71
CA ALA A 222 5.00 21.56 -0.25
C ALA A 222 5.04 21.34 1.27
N VAL A 223 6.23 21.32 1.87
CA VAL A 223 6.40 21.30 3.34
C VAL A 223 5.84 22.59 3.95
N ARG A 224 6.20 23.75 3.40
CA ARG A 224 5.75 25.06 3.90
C ARG A 224 4.23 25.23 3.80
N GLU A 225 3.62 24.73 2.72
CA GLU A 225 2.15 24.71 2.57
C GLU A 225 1.47 23.82 3.62
N ALA A 226 2.06 22.67 3.91
CA ALA A 226 1.53 21.75 4.92
C ALA A 226 1.76 22.22 6.37
N LEU A 227 2.82 23.02 6.60
CA LEU A 227 3.28 23.47 7.92
C LEU A 227 3.57 24.98 7.91
N PRO A 228 2.53 25.84 7.74
CA PRO A 228 2.71 27.29 7.59
C PRO A 228 3.29 27.98 8.82
N GLN A 229 3.23 27.34 9.99
CA GLN A 229 3.73 27.87 11.27
C GLN A 229 5.21 27.57 11.54
N MET A 230 5.95 27.00 10.57
CA MET A 230 7.34 26.63 10.77
C MET A 230 8.26 27.85 10.95
N GLY A 231 9.20 27.75 11.91
CA GLY A 231 10.19 28.80 12.16
C GLY A 231 11.11 29.04 10.96
N VAL A 232 11.47 30.31 10.72
CA VAL A 232 12.31 30.74 9.59
C VAL A 232 13.66 30.03 9.56
N ARG A 233 14.30 29.82 10.73
CA ARG A 233 15.59 29.12 10.82
C ARG A 233 15.48 27.66 10.34
N SER A 234 14.43 26.97 10.73
CA SER A 234 14.16 25.60 10.27
C SER A 234 13.93 25.57 8.77
N LEU A 235 13.16 26.52 8.22
CA LEU A 235 12.92 26.61 6.79
C LEU A 235 14.21 26.86 5.98
N LEU A 236 15.10 27.75 6.44
CA LEU A 236 16.41 27.99 5.82
C LEU A 236 17.25 26.70 5.74
N VAL A 237 17.23 25.88 6.79
CA VAL A 237 17.92 24.59 6.79
C VAL A 237 17.30 23.63 5.78
N LEU A 238 15.96 23.57 5.70
CA LEU A 238 15.28 22.74 4.70
C LEU A 238 15.63 23.17 3.28
N GLU A 239 15.51 24.46 2.96
CA GLU A 239 15.81 25.02 1.62
C GLU A 239 17.27 24.80 1.20
N GLY A 240 18.21 24.83 2.15
CA GLY A 240 19.64 24.65 1.87
C GLY A 240 20.08 23.20 1.72
N LEU A 241 19.38 22.24 2.33
CA LEU A 241 19.82 20.83 2.40
C LEU A 241 18.90 19.82 1.72
N LEU A 242 17.66 20.19 1.42
CA LEU A 242 16.71 19.35 0.71
C LEU A 242 16.54 19.81 -0.75
N PRO A 243 16.32 18.89 -1.72
CA PRO A 243 16.21 17.44 -1.58
C PRO A 243 17.54 16.74 -1.21
N GLY A 244 17.46 15.64 -0.47
CA GLY A 244 18.64 14.86 -0.13
C GLY A 244 18.44 13.79 0.94
N PRO A 245 19.51 13.13 1.38
CA PRO A 245 19.46 11.98 2.29
C PRO A 245 19.33 12.42 3.76
N TYR A 246 18.46 13.40 4.02
CA TYR A 246 18.22 13.97 5.33
C TYR A 246 16.79 13.69 5.80
N THR A 247 16.60 13.71 7.12
CA THR A 247 15.29 13.74 7.74
C THR A 247 15.34 14.75 8.87
N PHE A 248 14.55 15.81 8.77
CA PHE A 248 14.55 16.90 9.72
C PHE A 248 13.31 16.80 10.62
N VAL A 249 13.54 16.68 11.93
CA VAL A 249 12.45 16.71 12.91
C VAL A 249 12.15 18.16 13.25
N VAL A 250 10.92 18.59 13.02
CA VAL A 250 10.46 19.96 13.30
C VAL A 250 9.27 19.96 14.24
N SER A 251 9.05 21.10 14.90
CA SER A 251 7.88 21.35 15.73
C SER A 251 6.65 21.53 14.85
N THR A 252 5.50 21.08 15.33
CA THR A 252 4.26 21.13 14.55
C THR A 252 3.05 21.05 15.45
N SER A 253 2.01 21.80 15.07
CA SER A 253 0.67 21.75 15.69
C SER A 253 -0.40 21.36 14.67
N ALA A 254 0.02 20.85 13.50
CA ALA A 254 -0.90 20.46 12.45
C ALA A 254 -1.85 19.37 12.99
N SER A 255 -3.16 19.59 12.87
CA SER A 255 -4.17 18.60 13.23
C SER A 255 -3.98 17.34 12.37
N ARG A 256 -3.93 16.18 13.02
CA ARG A 256 -3.66 14.89 12.37
C ARG A 256 -4.75 13.88 12.74
N PRO A 257 -5.30 13.12 11.78
CA PRO A 257 -6.13 11.97 12.11
C PRO A 257 -5.28 10.90 12.83
N GLU A 258 -5.84 10.35 13.90
CA GLU A 258 -5.40 9.29 14.85
C GLU A 258 -4.20 8.37 14.53
N ALA A 259 -3.06 8.91 14.13
CA ALA A 259 -1.70 8.41 14.39
C ALA A 259 -0.71 9.19 13.53
N PRO A 260 0.37 9.75 14.06
CA PRO A 260 1.29 10.56 13.28
C PRO A 260 2.43 9.73 12.67
N GLY A 261 2.84 10.07 11.46
CA GLY A 261 4.29 10.19 11.26
C GLY A 261 4.80 11.30 12.17
N GLY A 262 5.82 11.04 12.97
CA GLY A 262 6.22 11.93 14.07
C GLY A 262 5.50 11.65 15.40
N THR A 263 5.68 12.54 16.36
CA THR A 263 4.96 12.56 17.65
C THR A 263 3.77 13.52 17.59
N GLU A 264 3.06 13.76 18.70
CA GLU A 264 1.99 14.75 18.77
C GLU A 264 2.48 16.17 18.41
N ASP A 265 3.69 16.50 18.83
CA ASP A 265 4.32 17.82 18.74
C ASP A 265 5.45 17.91 17.71
N SER A 266 5.78 16.82 17.01
CA SER A 266 6.89 16.80 16.04
C SER A 266 6.58 16.07 14.74
N LEU A 267 7.31 16.40 13.68
CA LEU A 267 7.26 15.70 12.39
C LEU A 267 8.66 15.47 11.84
N GLY A 268 8.99 14.24 11.46
CA GLY A 268 10.16 13.97 10.62
C GLY A 268 9.83 14.27 9.16
N ILE A 269 10.43 15.32 8.60
CA ILE A 269 10.23 15.77 7.21
C ILE A 269 11.34 15.23 6.34
N ARG A 270 10.98 14.80 5.14
CA ARG A 270 11.92 14.38 4.12
C ARG A 270 11.48 14.81 2.72
N VAL A 271 12.40 15.35 1.95
CA VAL A 271 12.26 15.52 0.50
C VAL A 271 13.40 14.70 -0.13
N PRO A 272 13.10 13.49 -0.64
CA PRO A 272 14.14 12.57 -1.12
C PRO A 272 14.90 13.14 -2.32
N GLY A 273 16.22 13.00 -2.37
CA GLY A 273 17.05 13.33 -3.54
C GLY A 273 16.86 12.38 -4.74
N HIS A 274 15.64 11.94 -5.01
CA HIS A 274 15.30 10.95 -6.03
C HIS A 274 14.31 11.55 -7.05
N PRO A 275 14.75 11.98 -8.25
CA PRO A 275 13.93 12.75 -9.19
C PRO A 275 12.57 12.11 -9.55
N GLU A 276 12.55 10.84 -9.97
CA GLU A 276 11.29 10.16 -10.33
C GLU A 276 10.31 10.08 -9.14
N LEU A 277 10.82 9.90 -7.90
CA LEU A 277 9.98 9.87 -6.72
C LEU A 277 9.43 11.26 -6.41
N LEU A 278 10.20 12.33 -6.60
CA LEU A 278 9.71 13.70 -6.42
C LEU A 278 8.60 14.03 -7.42
N GLU A 279 8.76 13.63 -8.69
CA GLU A 279 7.72 13.76 -9.71
C GLU A 279 6.46 12.98 -9.33
N LEU A 280 6.61 11.74 -8.86
CA LEU A 280 5.48 10.94 -8.35
C LEU A 280 4.79 11.62 -7.17
N LEU A 281 5.54 12.10 -6.17
CA LEU A 281 4.97 12.78 -5.00
C LEU A 281 4.20 14.04 -5.40
N ALA A 282 4.73 14.83 -6.35
CA ALA A 282 4.06 16.00 -6.89
C ALA A 282 2.77 15.60 -7.63
N ALA A 283 2.82 14.54 -8.44
CA ALA A 283 1.68 14.02 -9.17
C ALA A 283 0.63 13.42 -8.22
N LEU A 284 1.00 12.75 -7.14
CA LEU A 284 0.06 12.21 -6.15
C LEU A 284 -0.70 13.30 -5.40
N ARG A 285 -0.10 14.50 -5.26
CA ARG A 285 -0.66 15.67 -4.54
C ARG A 285 -1.00 15.40 -3.06
N VAL A 286 -0.41 14.34 -2.48
CA VAL A 286 -0.54 14.00 -1.07
C VAL A 286 0.85 13.60 -0.53
N PRO A 287 1.27 14.15 0.62
CA PRO A 287 2.48 13.67 1.28
C PRO A 287 2.32 12.21 1.72
N LEU A 288 3.43 11.48 1.80
CA LEU A 288 3.42 10.07 2.15
C LEU A 288 4.13 9.83 3.49
N ALA A 289 3.44 9.21 4.44
CA ALA A 289 4.10 8.66 5.62
C ALA A 289 4.86 7.40 5.21
N ALA A 290 6.15 7.31 5.54
CA ALA A 290 7.00 6.21 5.09
C ALA A 290 7.94 5.65 6.15
N THR A 291 8.34 4.40 5.93
CA THR A 291 9.37 3.68 6.70
C THR A 291 10.20 2.80 5.76
N SER A 292 11.33 2.27 6.21
CA SER A 292 12.13 1.35 5.40
C SER A 292 11.42 0.00 5.21
N ALA A 293 11.53 -0.58 4.01
CA ALA A 293 10.84 -1.80 3.60
C ALA A 293 11.57 -3.08 4.02
N ASN A 294 11.57 -3.36 5.33
CA ASN A 294 12.11 -4.60 5.93
C ASN A 294 11.16 -5.10 7.02
N LEU A 295 11.34 -6.29 7.59
CA LEU A 295 10.72 -6.60 8.89
C LEU A 295 11.49 -5.89 10.01
N SER A 296 10.86 -5.68 11.17
CA SER A 296 11.54 -5.04 12.31
C SER A 296 12.76 -5.88 12.74
N GLY A 297 13.96 -5.31 12.62
CA GLY A 297 15.23 -5.96 13.00
C GLY A 297 16.10 -6.41 11.82
N ASP A 298 15.54 -6.54 10.62
CA ASP A 298 16.29 -6.98 9.43
C ASP A 298 17.02 -5.82 8.72
N SER A 299 17.95 -6.13 7.80
CA SER A 299 18.54 -5.15 6.90
C SER A 299 17.48 -4.49 6.01
N ALA A 300 17.58 -3.18 5.80
CA ALA A 300 16.67 -2.46 4.93
C ALA A 300 16.79 -2.92 3.46
N ALA A 301 15.66 -3.12 2.78
CA ALA A 301 15.68 -3.44 1.36
C ALA A 301 16.26 -2.25 0.55
N LEU A 302 17.03 -2.56 -0.48
CA LEU A 302 17.58 -1.56 -1.41
C LEU A 302 16.67 -1.33 -2.62
N ASP A 303 15.86 -2.35 -2.96
CA ASP A 303 14.90 -2.33 -4.05
C ASP A 303 13.69 -3.21 -3.72
N HIS A 304 12.73 -3.23 -4.64
CA HIS A 304 11.50 -4.03 -4.54
C HIS A 304 11.75 -5.55 -4.36
N ARG A 305 12.88 -6.08 -4.83
CA ARG A 305 13.21 -7.52 -4.75
C ARG A 305 13.66 -7.91 -3.34
N GLY A 306 14.20 -6.96 -2.60
CA GLY A 306 14.58 -7.13 -1.20
C GLY A 306 13.40 -7.06 -0.21
N VAL A 307 12.19 -6.74 -0.68
CA VAL A 307 11.00 -6.65 0.18
C VAL A 307 10.50 -8.08 0.48
N PRO A 308 10.35 -8.48 1.76
CA PRO A 308 9.80 -9.78 2.10
C PRO A 308 8.41 -9.99 1.48
N GLY A 309 8.14 -11.20 0.97
CA GLY A 309 6.90 -11.48 0.24
C GLY A 309 5.62 -11.19 1.04
N GLU A 310 5.64 -11.41 2.35
CA GLU A 310 4.51 -11.11 3.24
C GLU A 310 4.26 -9.60 3.37
N VAL A 311 5.33 -8.82 3.48
CA VAL A 311 5.28 -7.35 3.54
C VAL A 311 4.84 -6.79 2.19
N ALA A 312 5.34 -7.36 1.10
CA ALA A 312 4.93 -7.01 -0.25
C ALA A 312 3.43 -7.27 -0.47
N ALA A 313 2.86 -8.35 0.07
CA ALA A 313 1.44 -8.67 -0.06
C ALA A 313 0.50 -7.67 0.65
N ALA A 314 1.02 -6.87 1.58
CA ALA A 314 0.30 -5.75 2.17
C ALA A 314 0.27 -4.51 1.24
N CYS A 315 1.12 -4.47 0.22
CA CYS A 315 1.20 -3.36 -0.73
C CYS A 315 0.23 -3.57 -1.91
N ALA A 316 -0.41 -2.48 -2.33
CA ALA A 316 -1.16 -2.45 -3.58
C ALA A 316 -0.22 -2.58 -4.80
N VAL A 317 0.98 -2.00 -4.69
CA VAL A 317 2.02 -2.04 -5.73
C VAL A 317 3.41 -1.79 -5.11
N LEU A 318 4.45 -2.40 -5.68
CA LEU A 318 5.85 -2.03 -5.46
C LEU A 318 6.36 -1.26 -6.67
N LEU A 319 6.81 -0.02 -6.46
CA LEU A 319 7.28 0.85 -7.53
C LEU A 319 8.76 0.65 -7.81
N THR A 320 9.14 0.70 -9.09
CA THR A 320 10.53 0.72 -9.55
C THR A 320 10.87 2.06 -10.17
N ALA A 321 12.15 2.42 -10.13
CA ALA A 321 12.69 3.59 -10.80
C ALA A 321 13.73 3.15 -11.84
N GLN A 322 13.98 3.99 -12.83
CA GLN A 322 15.10 3.82 -13.75
C GLN A 322 16.42 4.18 -13.06
N ALA A 323 16.39 5.17 -12.16
CA ALA A 323 17.52 5.52 -11.33
C ALA A 323 18.05 4.28 -10.58
N ALA A 324 19.38 4.13 -10.58
CA ALA A 324 20.03 3.05 -9.86
C ALA A 324 19.75 3.15 -8.36
N ALA A 325 19.63 2.00 -7.69
CA ALA A 325 19.52 1.97 -6.24
C ALA A 325 20.71 2.68 -5.59
N PRO A 326 20.49 3.43 -4.49
CA PRO A 326 21.53 4.21 -3.85
C PRO A 326 22.67 3.31 -3.37
N PRO A 327 23.94 3.72 -3.60
CA PRO A 327 25.09 2.94 -3.15
C PRO A 327 25.14 2.91 -1.61
N GLY A 328 25.21 1.71 -1.04
CA GLY A 328 25.51 1.50 0.39
C GLY A 328 24.32 1.30 1.33
N GLY A 329 23.07 1.56 0.91
CA GLY A 329 21.90 1.22 1.73
C GLY A 329 21.79 1.94 3.08
N THR A 330 22.56 3.00 3.27
CA THR A 330 22.58 3.76 4.51
C THR A 330 21.34 4.65 4.59
N ALA A 331 20.62 4.56 5.70
CA ALA A 331 19.43 5.39 5.92
C ALA A 331 19.79 6.89 6.02
N SER A 332 18.79 7.76 5.91
CA SER A 332 18.97 9.21 6.00
C SER A 332 19.57 9.65 7.34
N THR A 333 20.34 10.74 7.33
CA THR A 333 20.78 11.38 8.58
C THR A 333 19.59 12.11 9.21
N VAL A 334 19.33 11.87 10.49
CA VAL A 334 18.17 12.43 11.22
C VAL A 334 18.65 13.54 12.14
N VAL A 335 18.13 14.75 11.94
CA VAL A 335 18.50 15.94 12.72
C VAL A 335 17.24 16.57 13.30
N ASP A 336 17.26 16.82 14.61
CA ASP A 336 16.24 17.57 15.33
C ASP A 336 16.50 19.07 15.22
N LEU A 337 15.60 19.77 14.53
CA LEU A 337 15.64 21.22 14.33
C LEU A 337 14.78 21.97 15.37
N ARG A 338 13.97 21.28 16.17
CA ARG A 338 13.12 21.92 17.21
C ARG A 338 13.89 22.85 18.15
N PRO A 339 15.13 22.54 18.57
CA PRO A 339 15.92 23.47 19.39
C PRO A 339 16.16 24.85 18.75
N LEU A 340 16.10 24.97 17.42
CA LEU A 340 16.24 26.26 16.71
C LEU A 340 15.12 27.24 17.05
N ASP A 341 13.92 26.75 17.39
CA ASP A 341 12.77 27.58 17.78
C ASP A 341 13.05 28.32 19.11
N GLU A 342 13.95 27.80 19.93
CA GLU A 342 14.39 28.35 21.20
C GLU A 342 15.77 29.04 21.13
N GLY A 343 16.32 29.20 19.91
CA GLY A 343 17.66 29.78 19.71
C GLY A 343 18.82 28.87 20.13
N ARG A 344 18.58 27.56 20.29
CA ARG A 344 19.61 26.55 20.60
C ARG A 344 20.12 25.88 19.32
N GLU A 345 21.20 25.11 19.43
CA GLU A 345 21.74 24.35 18.30
C GLU A 345 20.91 23.10 17.97
N PRO A 346 20.81 22.71 16.68
CA PRO A 346 20.22 21.43 16.28
C PRO A 346 20.92 20.22 16.88
N VAL A 347 20.23 19.09 16.95
CA VAL A 347 20.77 17.83 17.51
C VAL A 347 20.67 16.71 16.49
N VAL A 348 21.79 16.05 16.19
CA VAL A 348 21.76 14.84 15.35
C VAL A 348 21.24 13.67 16.18
N LEU A 349 20.06 13.14 15.81
CA LEU A 349 19.42 12.00 16.48
C LEU A 349 19.95 10.66 15.95
N ARG A 350 20.35 10.63 14.67
CA ARG A 350 20.91 9.45 14.02
C ARG A 350 21.85 9.86 12.90
N GLU A 351 23.09 9.39 12.96
CA GLU A 351 24.01 9.45 11.83
C GLU A 351 23.58 8.47 10.73
N GLY A 352 23.57 8.94 9.48
CA GLY A 352 23.13 8.19 8.32
C GLY A 352 24.08 8.38 7.15
N ALA A 353 23.54 8.57 5.94
CA ALA A 353 24.34 8.76 4.72
C ALA A 353 25.28 9.98 4.77
N VAL A 354 25.01 10.97 5.63
CA VAL A 354 25.86 12.15 5.87
C VAL A 354 26.32 12.15 7.32
N GLY A 355 27.63 12.27 7.55
CA GLY A 355 28.21 12.22 8.90
C GLY A 355 27.79 13.38 9.78
N THR A 356 27.78 13.17 11.10
CA THR A 356 27.35 14.16 12.11
C THR A 356 28.11 15.49 11.99
N SER A 357 29.44 15.43 11.88
CA SER A 357 30.28 16.64 11.78
C SER A 357 29.98 17.45 10.51
N GLU A 358 29.73 16.75 9.40
CA GLU A 358 29.46 17.37 8.10
C GLU A 358 28.10 18.06 8.09
N VAL A 359 27.04 17.38 8.54
CA VAL A 359 25.69 17.97 8.54
C VAL A 359 25.61 19.19 9.48
N MET A 360 26.24 19.12 10.65
CA MET A 360 26.24 20.23 11.60
C MET A 360 27.01 21.44 11.06
N GLU A 361 28.13 21.24 10.36
CA GLU A 361 28.86 22.32 9.71
C GLU A 361 28.03 22.99 8.62
N ARG A 362 27.39 22.20 7.75
CA ARG A 362 26.50 22.74 6.71
C ARG A 362 25.36 23.57 7.31
N ILE A 363 24.76 23.11 8.41
CA ILE A 363 23.70 23.87 9.09
C ILE A 363 24.24 25.18 9.70
N ARG A 364 25.43 25.19 10.30
CA ARG A 364 26.03 26.42 10.83
C ARG A 364 26.23 27.47 9.74
N VAL A 365 26.73 27.06 8.57
CA VAL A 365 26.93 27.95 7.42
C VAL A 365 25.61 28.54 6.91
N LEU A 366 24.51 27.78 6.96
CA LEU A 366 23.19 28.28 6.56
C LEU A 366 22.55 29.24 7.57
N LEU A 367 22.97 29.20 8.84
CA LEU A 367 22.39 29.97 9.94
C LEU A 367 23.26 31.16 10.39
N SER A 368 24.43 31.35 9.77
CA SER A 368 25.35 32.48 10.01
C SER A 368 24.94 33.71 9.22
#